data_AF-A0A416TZM1-F1
#
_entry.id   AF-A0A416TZM1-F1
#
_cell.length_a   1.000
_cell.length_b   1.000
_cell.length_c   1.000
_cell.angle_alpha   90.00
_cell.angle_beta   90.00
_cell.angle_gamma   90.00
#
_symmetry.space_group_name_H-M   'P 1'
#
loop_
_entity.id
_entity.type
_entity.pdbx_description
1 polymer ?
#
loop_
_entity_poly.entity_id
_entity_poly.type
_entity_poly.pdbx_seq_one_letter_code
_entity_poly.pdbx_strand_id
1 'polypeptide(L)'
;MVVEEFHDQKIIYHLNIDEEVNNILMHLSSLKTIKTNRVIKGTTLVGAFYIFSLAFYSYLFHILFAWIFLLLSIGFAAIGLSVEKLQKVFMRAIINKEKQKMNNERKYVFSKEGVDIVTQAGATHNYWSSFVNKGEIENHIYLVRKDNKVILINKNVLSENELLLLRSFIQDIETEQLETENKMSFKMKALVVVTMITIIVSLIYTGIKIGYPLSNGEIFRLWFIRTVPIIQFLILQCLNIIWTCVLSRTIKKNKKKSLLKRIFLWAVGIIVVLTMALGIFVTMLNEDSEHYNSNGTVIVKTPVWLDKPSYRLYKEENILVLRFLRNADGIDDINASTTQQEYIDKYIAKKYGYLEKKSEHQDDDKNESRQNDMTIESQQDSKKIKKIDEGYQKIYQTYIKETDAEYRKDYNAKGYSYIVTYEDETQIRYLMYDRDNQEGTKTQYVYYKNIKSTDGSWSMMDAEILDMYQYDYESKEVKDLQKTSW
;
A
#
# COMPACT_ATOMS: atom_id res chain seq x y z
N MET A 1 61.79 53.26 -36.14
CA MET A 1 62.09 51.99 -35.45
C MET A 1 60.83 51.16 -35.55
N VAL A 2 60.87 50.13 -36.40
CA VAL A 2 59.69 49.40 -36.88
C VAL A 2 59.14 48.53 -35.75
N VAL A 3 57.85 48.67 -35.49
CA VAL A 3 57.06 47.80 -34.61
C VAL A 3 56.97 46.45 -35.32
N GLU A 4 57.62 45.42 -34.79
CA GLU A 4 57.36 44.04 -35.23
C GLU A 4 55.93 43.67 -34.81
N GLU A 5 55.03 43.69 -35.78
CA GLU A 5 53.71 43.09 -35.70
C GLU A 5 53.89 41.59 -35.40
N PHE A 6 53.52 41.17 -34.18
CA PHE A 6 53.30 39.78 -33.81
C PHE A 6 52.12 39.21 -34.60
N HIS A 7 52.35 38.87 -35.87
CA HIS A 7 51.37 38.18 -36.70
C HIS A 7 51.34 36.68 -36.35
N ASP A 8 50.13 36.20 -36.03
CA ASP A 8 49.75 34.80 -35.78
C ASP A 8 50.14 34.18 -34.42
N GLN A 9 49.68 34.79 -33.32
CA GLN A 9 49.60 34.12 -32.02
C GLN A 9 48.54 32.99 -32.02
N LYS A 10 48.95 31.79 -32.44
CA LYS A 10 48.14 30.57 -32.41
C LYS A 10 48.79 29.52 -31.51
N ILE A 11 47.99 28.78 -30.74
CA ILE A 11 48.48 27.66 -29.91
C ILE A 11 48.01 26.37 -30.55
N ILE A 12 48.92 25.46 -30.86
CA ILE A 12 48.61 24.15 -31.42
C ILE A 12 48.70 23.12 -30.29
N TYR A 13 47.59 22.45 -30.00
CA TYR A 13 47.49 21.47 -28.93
C TYR A 13 47.03 20.11 -29.47
N HIS A 14 47.71 19.06 -29.05
CA HIS A 14 47.37 17.68 -29.37
C HIS A 14 46.86 17.00 -28.11
N LEU A 15 45.59 16.57 -28.14
CA LEU A 15 45.00 15.79 -27.07
C LEU A 15 45.10 14.31 -27.41
N ASN A 16 45.83 13.58 -26.58
CA ASN A 16 45.78 12.12 -26.54
C ASN A 16 44.70 11.70 -25.52
N ILE A 17 43.75 10.89 -25.95
CA ILE A 17 42.63 10.46 -25.10
C ILE A 17 43.06 9.20 -24.33
N ASP A 18 43.71 9.40 -23.19
CA ASP A 18 44.09 8.33 -22.26
C ASP A 18 42.98 8.04 -21.21
N GLU A 19 43.27 7.15 -20.26
CA GLU A 19 42.32 6.76 -19.21
C GLU A 19 42.06 7.89 -18.20
N GLU A 20 43.05 8.75 -17.94
CA GLU A 20 42.94 9.92 -17.05
C GLU A 20 42.01 10.98 -17.65
N VAL A 21 42.23 11.37 -18.91
CA VAL A 21 41.39 12.32 -19.65
C VAL A 21 39.95 11.81 -19.74
N ASN A 22 39.75 10.50 -19.94
CA ASN A 22 38.42 9.89 -19.92
C ASN A 22 37.74 9.98 -18.55
N ASN A 23 38.48 9.74 -17.47
CA ASN A 23 37.94 9.88 -16.11
C ASN A 23 37.57 11.34 -15.80
N ILE A 24 38.35 12.32 -16.26
CA ILE A 24 38.04 13.74 -16.10
C ILE A 24 36.82 14.14 -16.95
N LEU A 25 36.69 13.67 -18.20
CA LEU A 25 35.49 13.85 -19.03
C LEU A 25 34.24 13.24 -18.38
N MET A 26 34.38 12.04 -17.80
CA MET A 26 33.31 11.41 -17.02
C MET A 26 32.92 12.25 -15.82
N HIS A 27 33.90 12.78 -15.09
CA HIS A 27 33.66 13.64 -13.95
C HIS A 27 32.93 14.93 -14.36
N LEU A 28 33.41 15.64 -15.38
CA LEU A 28 32.81 16.88 -15.90
C LEU A 28 31.39 16.69 -16.44
N SER A 29 31.18 15.62 -17.21
CA SER A 29 29.83 15.27 -17.71
C SER A 29 28.90 14.85 -16.55
N SER A 30 29.44 14.20 -15.51
CA SER A 30 28.67 13.89 -14.30
C SER A 30 28.27 15.15 -13.53
N LEU A 31 29.15 16.16 -13.40
CA LEU A 31 28.94 17.38 -12.59
C LEU A 31 27.74 18.21 -13.02
N LYS A 32 27.55 18.45 -14.33
CA LYS A 32 26.34 19.09 -14.86
C LYS A 32 25.08 18.26 -14.59
N THR A 33 25.25 16.94 -14.50
CA THR A 33 24.16 16.01 -14.20
C THR A 33 23.90 15.84 -12.71
N ILE A 34 24.82 16.15 -11.80
CA ILE A 34 24.62 16.09 -10.35
C ILE A 34 23.48 17.03 -9.91
N LYS A 35 23.38 18.23 -10.51
CA LYS A 35 22.29 19.18 -10.22
C LYS A 35 20.95 18.64 -10.70
N THR A 36 20.93 17.96 -11.86
CA THR A 36 19.74 17.28 -12.40
C THR A 36 19.38 16.03 -11.60
N ASN A 37 20.35 15.25 -11.15
CA ASN A 37 20.18 14.05 -10.34
C ASN A 37 19.62 14.36 -8.97
N ARG A 38 20.06 15.45 -8.32
CA ARG A 38 19.48 15.88 -7.04
C ARG A 38 18.00 16.21 -7.20
N VAL A 39 17.62 16.86 -8.29
CA VAL A 39 16.22 17.15 -8.62
C VAL A 39 15.46 15.84 -8.89
N ILE A 40 15.99 14.95 -9.74
CA ILE A 40 15.36 13.66 -10.07
C ILE A 40 15.19 12.79 -8.82
N LYS A 41 16.26 12.60 -8.03
CA LYS A 41 16.28 11.86 -6.76
C LYS A 41 15.26 12.42 -5.77
N GLY A 42 15.22 13.75 -5.61
CA GLY A 42 14.22 14.41 -4.79
C GLY A 42 12.79 14.16 -5.28
N THR A 43 12.53 14.35 -6.58
CA THR A 43 11.18 14.17 -7.14
C THR A 43 10.70 12.73 -7.13
N THR A 44 11.60 11.75 -7.32
CA THR A 44 11.25 10.31 -7.32
C THR A 44 10.99 9.79 -5.91
N LEU A 45 11.80 10.18 -4.92
CA LEU A 45 11.54 9.85 -3.52
C LEU A 45 10.25 10.48 -2.99
N VAL A 46 9.96 11.71 -3.40
CA VAL A 46 8.70 12.37 -3.04
C VAL A 46 7.50 11.73 -3.75
N GLY A 47 7.64 11.37 -5.02
CA GLY A 47 6.64 10.58 -5.72
C GLY A 47 6.36 9.25 -5.04
N ALA A 48 7.41 8.54 -4.61
CA ALA A 48 7.28 7.32 -3.82
C ALA A 48 6.46 7.56 -2.55
N PHE A 49 6.72 8.65 -1.82
CA PHE A 49 5.98 9.00 -0.61
C PHE A 49 4.49 9.30 -0.87
N TYR A 50 4.15 10.01 -1.95
CA TYR A 50 2.74 10.23 -2.32
C TYR A 50 2.03 8.91 -2.61
N ILE A 51 2.68 8.03 -3.38
CA ILE A 51 2.14 6.73 -3.73
C ILE A 51 2.01 5.84 -2.49
N PHE A 52 2.97 5.89 -1.56
CA PHE A 52 2.87 5.20 -0.27
C PHE A 52 1.69 5.69 0.56
N SER A 53 1.52 7.01 0.66
CA SER A 53 0.41 7.62 1.40
C SER A 53 -0.93 7.16 0.84
N LEU A 54 -1.03 7.11 -0.50
CA LEU A 54 -2.21 6.60 -1.20
C LEU A 54 -2.40 5.09 -0.98
N ALA A 55 -1.33 4.28 -1.01
CA ALA A 55 -1.38 2.85 -0.77
C ALA A 55 -1.88 2.51 0.63
N PHE A 56 -1.28 3.16 1.64
CA PHE A 56 -1.67 3.02 3.04
C PHE A 56 -3.14 3.39 3.24
N TYR A 57 -3.59 4.45 2.57
CA TYR A 57 -4.98 4.85 2.58
C TYR A 57 -5.88 3.81 1.92
N SER A 58 -5.62 3.43 0.67
CA SER A 58 -6.40 2.37 0.00
C SER A 58 -6.52 1.11 0.86
N TYR A 59 -5.47 0.79 1.61
CA TYR A 59 -5.47 -0.33 2.56
C TYR A 59 -6.40 -0.09 3.77
N LEU A 60 -6.32 1.07 4.42
CA LEU A 60 -7.20 1.43 5.54
C LEU A 60 -8.69 1.35 5.15
N PHE A 61 -9.01 1.61 3.90
CA PHE A 61 -10.38 1.66 3.37
C PHE A 61 -10.78 0.42 2.58
N HIS A 62 -10.04 -0.69 2.70
CA HIS A 62 -10.35 -1.97 2.03
C HIS A 62 -10.54 -1.86 0.51
N ILE A 63 -9.84 -0.93 -0.15
CA ILE A 63 -9.84 -0.79 -1.60
C ILE A 63 -8.95 -1.91 -2.19
N LEU A 64 -9.52 -2.72 -3.09
CA LEU A 64 -8.97 -3.97 -3.65
C LEU A 64 -7.58 -3.88 -4.34
N PHE A 65 -6.97 -2.70 -4.42
CA PHE A 65 -5.71 -2.47 -5.15
C PHE A 65 -4.62 -1.76 -4.32
N ALA A 66 -4.78 -1.67 -3.01
CA ALA A 66 -3.81 -0.99 -2.13
C ALA A 66 -2.38 -1.53 -2.24
N TRP A 67 -2.24 -2.84 -2.41
CA TRP A 67 -0.95 -3.53 -2.55
C TRP A 67 -0.21 -3.13 -3.83
N ILE A 68 -0.93 -2.82 -4.92
CA ILE A 68 -0.32 -2.35 -6.19
C ILE A 68 0.36 -1.00 -5.97
N PHE A 69 -0.33 -0.08 -5.29
CA PHE A 69 0.26 1.22 -4.95
C PHE A 69 1.48 1.05 -4.02
N LEU A 70 1.43 0.11 -3.08
CA LEU A 70 2.56 -0.16 -2.20
C LEU A 70 3.81 -0.62 -2.98
N LEU A 71 3.63 -1.57 -3.91
CA LEU A 71 4.71 -2.04 -4.79
C LEU A 71 5.26 -0.91 -5.67
N LEU A 72 4.37 -0.08 -6.22
CA LEU A 72 4.76 1.06 -7.05
C LEU A 72 5.60 2.07 -6.24
N SER A 73 5.21 2.35 -4.99
CA SER A 73 5.99 3.20 -4.08
C SER A 73 7.41 2.67 -3.85
N ILE A 74 7.54 1.37 -3.57
CA ILE A 74 8.84 0.72 -3.37
C ILE A 74 9.70 0.85 -4.63
N GLY A 75 9.11 0.60 -5.81
CA GLY A 75 9.79 0.77 -7.09
C GLY A 75 10.30 2.19 -7.31
N PHE A 76 9.48 3.21 -7.04
CA PHE A 76 9.88 4.61 -7.15
C PHE A 76 11.00 4.99 -6.16
N ALA A 77 10.94 4.47 -4.93
CA ALA A 77 12.00 4.69 -3.94
C ALA A 77 13.33 4.05 -4.38
N ALA A 78 13.30 2.82 -4.90
CA ALA A 78 14.47 2.11 -5.40
C ALA A 78 15.12 2.84 -6.59
N ILE A 79 14.29 3.36 -7.51
CA ILE A 79 14.76 4.19 -8.63
C ILE A 79 15.43 5.46 -8.11
N GLY A 80 14.80 6.17 -7.16
CA GLY A 80 15.34 7.39 -6.58
C GLY A 80 16.71 7.19 -5.90
N LEU A 81 16.87 6.11 -5.15
CA LEU A 81 18.15 5.74 -4.53
C LEU A 81 19.22 5.33 -5.55
N SER A 82 18.80 4.79 -6.70
CA SER A 82 19.69 4.23 -7.72
C SER A 82 20.02 5.20 -8.86
N VAL A 83 19.48 6.42 -8.87
CA VAL A 83 19.68 7.43 -9.94
C VAL A 83 21.16 7.61 -10.29
N GLU A 84 22.02 7.74 -9.28
CA GLU A 84 23.46 7.97 -9.49
C GLU A 84 24.15 6.75 -10.13
N LYS A 85 23.76 5.53 -9.76
CA LYS A 85 24.31 4.28 -10.33
C LYS A 85 23.82 4.09 -11.77
N LEU A 86 22.51 4.22 -12.00
CA LEU A 86 21.89 4.07 -13.32
C LEU A 86 22.45 5.08 -14.31
N GLN A 87 22.64 6.32 -13.88
CA GLN A 87 23.18 7.34 -14.76
C GLN A 87 24.67 7.12 -15.06
N LYS A 88 25.49 6.67 -14.09
CA LYS A 88 26.89 6.28 -14.37
C LYS A 88 26.97 5.17 -15.42
N VAL A 89 26.07 4.19 -15.38
CA VAL A 89 25.97 3.13 -16.39
C VAL A 89 25.61 3.70 -17.76
N PHE A 90 24.62 4.59 -17.82
CA PHE A 90 24.20 5.23 -19.08
C PHE A 90 25.30 6.12 -19.68
N MET A 91 26.02 6.89 -18.85
CA MET A 91 27.13 7.72 -19.28
C MET A 91 28.29 6.89 -19.83
N ARG A 92 28.65 5.79 -19.17
CA ARG A 92 29.64 4.85 -19.71
C ARG A 92 29.22 4.29 -21.07
N ALA A 93 27.94 3.96 -21.24
CA ALA A 93 27.43 3.45 -22.51
C ALA A 93 27.52 4.49 -23.64
N ILE A 94 27.19 5.76 -23.36
CA ILE A 94 27.33 6.85 -24.33
C ILE A 94 28.80 7.05 -24.72
N ILE A 95 29.69 7.12 -23.72
CA ILE A 95 31.12 7.38 -23.96
C ILE A 95 31.77 6.21 -24.70
N ASN A 96 31.45 4.97 -24.35
CA ASN A 96 31.96 3.80 -25.09
C ASN A 96 31.50 3.81 -26.55
N LYS A 97 30.26 4.26 -26.81
CA LYS A 97 29.72 4.43 -28.16
C LYS A 97 30.39 5.59 -28.92
N GLU A 98 30.79 6.65 -28.23
CA GLU A 98 31.60 7.74 -28.82
C GLU A 98 33.06 7.32 -29.05
N LYS A 99 33.66 6.54 -28.14
CA LYS A 99 35.02 5.99 -28.27
C LYS A 99 35.15 5.08 -29.49
N GLN A 100 34.13 4.23 -29.74
CA GLN A 100 34.08 3.43 -30.97
C GLN A 100 34.01 4.26 -32.26
N LYS A 101 33.67 5.55 -32.19
CA LYS A 101 33.52 6.44 -33.35
C LYS A 101 34.70 7.39 -33.55
N MET A 102 35.71 7.40 -32.69
CA MET A 102 36.77 8.41 -32.72
C MET A 102 38.17 7.83 -32.87
N ASN A 103 39.00 8.52 -33.66
CA ASN A 103 40.43 8.31 -33.73
C ASN A 103 41.11 8.89 -32.47
N ASN A 104 42.17 8.26 -31.98
CA ASN A 104 42.74 8.51 -30.63
C ASN A 104 43.41 9.89 -30.44
N GLU A 105 43.56 10.69 -31.50
CA GLU A 105 44.21 12.00 -31.44
C GLU A 105 43.30 13.11 -31.97
N ARG A 106 43.18 14.19 -31.19
CA ARG A 106 42.52 15.42 -31.62
C ARG A 106 43.51 16.57 -31.63
N LYS A 107 43.59 17.29 -32.75
CA LYS A 107 44.37 18.51 -32.87
C LYS A 107 43.47 19.73 -32.72
N TYR A 108 43.84 20.60 -31.79
CA TYR A 108 43.18 21.86 -31.50
C TYR A 108 44.11 23.01 -31.87
N VAL A 109 43.58 24.03 -32.55
CA VAL A 109 44.32 25.27 -32.81
C VAL A 109 43.55 26.42 -32.18
N PHE A 110 44.13 27.02 -31.14
CA PHE A 110 43.55 28.14 -30.42
C PHE A 110 44.03 29.45 -31.04
N SER A 111 43.11 30.38 -31.26
CA SER A 111 43.38 31.72 -31.77
C SER A 111 42.56 32.76 -31.00
N LYS A 112 42.78 34.04 -31.32
CA LYS A 112 41.99 35.15 -30.77
C LYS A 112 40.49 35.04 -31.09
N GLU A 113 40.13 34.37 -32.19
CA GLU A 113 38.74 34.27 -32.66
C GLU A 113 38.00 33.05 -32.08
N GLY A 114 38.73 31.96 -31.82
CA GLY A 114 38.14 30.72 -31.36
C GLY A 114 39.09 29.53 -31.34
N VAL A 115 38.51 28.34 -31.50
CA VAL A 115 39.21 27.05 -31.51
C VAL A 115 38.85 26.26 -32.76
N ASP A 116 39.85 25.94 -33.57
CA ASP A 116 39.72 24.99 -34.66
C ASP A 116 39.91 23.58 -34.14
N ILE A 117 38.96 22.69 -34.45
CA ILE A 117 39.07 21.26 -34.19
C ILE A 117 39.39 20.59 -35.50
N VAL A 118 40.62 20.10 -35.64
CA VAL A 118 41.11 19.45 -36.85
C VAL A 118 40.88 17.94 -36.73
N THR A 119 40.09 17.41 -37.66
CA THR A 119 39.81 15.96 -37.77
C THR A 119 40.22 15.46 -39.16
N GLN A 120 40.28 14.15 -39.35
CA GLN A 120 40.53 13.55 -40.67
C GLN A 120 39.47 13.95 -41.72
N ALA A 121 38.26 14.30 -41.30
CA ALA A 121 37.17 14.74 -42.17
C ALA A 121 37.18 16.26 -42.48
N GLY A 122 38.10 17.02 -41.87
CA GLY A 122 38.21 18.47 -42.03
C GLY A 122 38.37 19.23 -40.71
N ALA A 123 38.60 20.54 -40.81
CA ALA A 123 38.69 21.46 -39.68
C ALA A 123 37.35 22.18 -39.44
N THR A 124 36.90 22.21 -38.19
CA THR A 124 35.70 22.97 -37.79
C THR A 124 36.10 24.13 -36.88
N HIS A 125 35.82 25.35 -37.30
CA HIS A 125 36.06 26.56 -36.49
C HIS A 125 34.95 26.76 -35.46
N ASN A 126 35.34 27.07 -34.22
CA ASN A 126 34.40 27.32 -33.13
C ASN A 126 34.75 28.62 -32.41
N TYR A 127 33.95 29.66 -32.63
CA TYR A 127 34.11 30.95 -31.98
C TYR A 127 34.02 30.87 -30.47
N TRP A 128 34.72 31.76 -29.76
CA TRP A 128 34.66 31.85 -28.29
C TRP A 128 33.22 32.05 -27.75
N SER A 129 32.37 32.74 -28.51
CA SER A 129 30.93 32.91 -28.21
C SER A 129 30.13 31.61 -28.20
N SER A 130 30.70 30.50 -28.68
CA SER A 130 30.11 29.15 -28.63
C SER A 130 30.40 28.42 -27.32
N PHE A 131 31.27 28.97 -26.48
CA PHE A 131 31.59 28.44 -25.16
C PHE A 131 30.76 29.14 -24.09
N VAL A 132 30.33 28.36 -23.10
CA VAL A 132 29.48 28.84 -22.01
C VAL A 132 30.19 28.82 -20.68
N ASN A 133 31.26 28.04 -20.54
CA ASN A 133 31.91 27.85 -19.25
C ASN A 133 33.36 27.39 -19.40
N LYS A 134 34.21 27.81 -18.47
CA LYS A 134 35.59 27.34 -18.29
C LYS A 134 35.86 27.00 -16.83
N GLY A 135 36.86 26.15 -16.60
CA GLY A 135 37.37 25.91 -15.26
C GLY A 135 38.66 25.08 -15.28
N GLU A 136 39.13 24.75 -14.08
CA GLU A 136 40.32 23.94 -13.89
C GLU A 136 40.02 22.74 -12.99
N ILE A 137 40.50 21.56 -13.38
CA ILE A 137 40.46 20.34 -12.58
C ILE A 137 41.85 19.74 -12.62
N GLU A 138 42.45 19.56 -11.45
CA GLU A 138 43.82 19.03 -11.32
C GLU A 138 44.78 19.79 -12.25
N ASN A 139 45.39 19.09 -13.20
CA ASN A 139 46.31 19.67 -14.15
C ASN A 139 45.69 20.04 -15.52
N HIS A 140 44.37 20.08 -15.62
CA HIS A 140 43.67 20.35 -16.87
C HIS A 140 42.83 21.63 -16.78
N ILE A 141 42.85 22.42 -17.86
CA ILE A 141 41.85 23.45 -18.15
C ILE A 141 40.75 22.80 -18.98
N TYR A 142 39.49 23.01 -18.62
CA TYR A 142 38.35 22.55 -19.41
C TYR A 142 37.53 23.72 -19.94
N LEU A 143 37.00 23.54 -21.15
CA LEU A 143 36.10 24.48 -21.83
C LEU A 143 34.83 23.75 -22.25
N VAL A 144 33.66 24.30 -21.90
CA VAL A 144 32.36 23.70 -22.22
C VAL A 144 31.65 24.53 -23.28
N ARG A 145 31.24 23.87 -24.36
CA ARG A 145 30.47 24.48 -25.45
C ARG A 145 28.96 24.45 -25.20
N LYS A 146 28.23 25.28 -25.95
CA LYS A 146 26.75 25.33 -25.96
C LYS A 146 26.10 23.98 -26.32
N ASP A 147 26.74 23.18 -27.16
CA ASP A 147 26.33 21.82 -27.54
C ASP A 147 26.78 20.73 -26.54
N ASN A 148 27.28 21.14 -25.36
CA ASN A 148 27.78 20.29 -24.28
C ASN A 148 29.06 19.50 -24.59
N LYS A 149 29.75 19.78 -25.70
CA LYS A 149 31.09 19.21 -25.93
C LYS A 149 32.11 19.89 -25.02
N VAL A 150 33.01 19.09 -24.47
CA VAL A 150 34.09 19.55 -23.59
C VAL A 150 35.42 19.46 -24.34
N ILE A 151 36.23 20.52 -24.22
CA ILE A 151 37.64 20.53 -24.63
C ILE A 151 38.47 20.51 -23.35
N LEU A 152 39.42 19.60 -23.26
CA LEU A 152 40.38 19.49 -22.16
C LEU A 152 41.77 19.85 -22.67
N ILE A 153 42.51 20.57 -21.84
CA ILE A 153 43.83 21.09 -22.16
C ILE A 153 44.73 20.81 -20.96
N ASN A 154 45.74 19.96 -21.14
CA ASN A 154 46.71 19.65 -20.09
C ASN A 154 47.71 20.80 -19.93
N LYS A 155 47.77 21.38 -18.73
CA LYS A 155 48.63 22.52 -18.40
C LYS A 155 50.11 22.19 -18.52
N ASN A 156 50.52 20.94 -18.25
CA ASN A 156 51.94 20.53 -18.30
C ASN A 156 52.51 20.46 -19.72
N VAL A 157 51.65 20.43 -20.74
CA VAL A 157 52.07 20.32 -22.14
C VAL A 157 52.27 21.71 -22.77
N LEU A 158 51.72 22.75 -22.15
CA LEU A 158 51.86 24.13 -22.59
C LEU A 158 53.00 24.82 -21.85
N SER A 159 53.78 25.64 -22.56
CA SER A 159 54.72 26.56 -21.92
C SER A 159 53.98 27.66 -21.14
N GLU A 160 54.66 28.29 -20.17
CA GLU A 160 54.11 29.42 -19.40
C GLU A 160 53.56 30.54 -20.29
N ASN A 161 54.26 30.85 -21.39
CA ASN A 161 53.81 31.86 -22.35
C ASN A 161 52.54 31.44 -23.10
N GLU A 162 52.44 30.19 -23.53
CA GLU A 162 51.22 29.66 -24.17
C GLU A 162 50.06 29.59 -23.20
N LEU A 163 50.32 29.31 -21.92
CA LEU A 163 49.31 29.25 -20.87
C LEU A 163 48.76 30.64 -20.57
N LEU A 164 49.61 31.66 -20.47
CA LEU A 164 49.22 33.07 -20.38
C LEU A 164 48.41 33.51 -21.60
N LEU A 165 48.87 33.16 -22.80
CA LEU A 165 48.18 33.49 -24.04
C LEU A 165 46.79 32.82 -24.10
N LEU A 166 46.69 31.53 -23.77
CA LEU A 166 45.43 30.80 -23.70
C LEU A 166 44.47 31.44 -22.70
N ARG A 167 44.96 31.81 -21.51
CA ARG A 167 44.16 32.51 -20.49
C ARG A 167 43.62 33.84 -21.01
N SER A 168 44.39 34.56 -21.82
CA SER A 168 43.93 35.79 -22.46
C SER A 168 42.78 35.54 -23.46
N PHE A 169 42.83 34.45 -24.24
CA PHE A 169 41.77 34.11 -25.20
C PHE A 169 40.47 33.72 -24.53
N ILE A 170 40.54 33.00 -23.41
CA ILE A 170 39.35 32.48 -22.70
C ILE A 170 38.84 33.43 -21.62
N GLN A 171 39.41 34.63 -21.47
CA GLN A 171 39.15 35.53 -20.34
C GLN A 171 37.65 35.81 -20.15
N ASP A 172 36.93 36.07 -21.24
CA ASP A 172 35.52 36.46 -21.24
C ASP A 172 34.53 35.30 -21.06
N ILE A 173 35.01 34.06 -21.01
CA ILE A 173 34.17 32.89 -20.73
C ILE A 173 33.89 32.83 -19.23
N GLU A 174 32.61 32.64 -18.85
CA GLU A 174 32.21 32.49 -17.45
C GLU A 174 33.00 31.36 -16.75
N THR A 175 33.43 31.61 -15.52
CA THR A 175 34.20 30.66 -14.72
C THR A 175 33.28 30.03 -13.67
N GLU A 176 32.89 28.77 -13.83
CA GLU A 176 32.10 28.07 -12.80
C GLU A 176 33.04 27.45 -11.77
N GLN A 177 32.96 27.90 -10.52
CA GLN A 177 33.52 27.14 -9.40
C GLN A 177 32.71 25.86 -9.26
N LEU A 178 33.38 24.71 -9.34
CA LEU A 178 32.80 23.41 -9.08
C LEU A 178 32.18 23.41 -7.67
N GLU A 179 30.85 23.52 -7.59
CA GLU A 179 30.10 23.46 -6.34
C GLU A 179 30.41 22.12 -5.65
N THR A 180 31.39 22.12 -4.73
CA THR A 180 31.63 21.01 -3.81
C THR A 180 30.34 20.72 -3.09
N GLU A 181 29.86 19.50 -3.32
CA GLU A 181 28.82 18.78 -2.60
C GLU A 181 27.96 19.64 -1.67
N ASN A 182 27.00 20.39 -2.25
CA ASN A 182 26.06 21.18 -1.46
C ASN A 182 25.25 20.25 -0.53
N LYS A 183 25.72 20.17 0.73
CA LYS A 183 25.25 19.28 1.79
C LYS A 183 23.77 19.57 2.03
N MET A 184 22.93 18.54 1.98
CA MET A 184 21.49 18.67 2.20
C MET A 184 21.24 19.46 3.49
N SER A 185 20.47 20.56 3.40
CA SER A 185 20.27 21.46 4.55
C SER A 185 19.68 20.70 5.73
N PHE A 186 20.01 21.12 6.95
CA PHE A 186 19.52 20.49 8.18
C PHE A 186 17.98 20.34 8.18
N LYS A 187 17.26 21.34 7.65
CA LYS A 187 15.80 21.33 7.50
C LYS A 187 15.30 20.19 6.62
N MET A 188 16.00 19.88 5.52
CA MET A 188 15.64 18.77 4.63
C MET A 188 15.92 17.41 5.26
N LYS A 189 17.03 17.29 6.01
CA LYS A 189 17.34 16.05 6.74
C LYS A 189 16.28 15.76 7.81
N ALA A 190 15.90 16.77 8.58
CA ALA A 190 14.83 16.65 9.58
C ALA A 190 13.50 16.23 8.93
N LEU A 191 13.13 16.85 7.80
CA LEU A 191 11.91 16.49 7.06
C LEU A 191 11.91 15.02 6.61
N VAL A 192 13.04 14.54 6.09
CA VAL A 192 13.19 13.13 5.68
C VAL A 192 13.05 12.19 6.88
N VAL A 193 13.68 12.51 8.02
CA VAL A 193 13.57 11.70 9.25
C VAL A 193 12.13 11.62 9.75
N VAL A 194 11.43 12.75 9.83
CA VAL A 194 10.01 12.76 10.23
C VAL A 194 9.18 11.91 9.28
N THR A 195 9.41 12.04 7.97
CA THR A 195 8.71 11.24 6.95
C THR A 195 8.94 9.74 7.15
N MET A 196 10.18 9.31 7.44
CA MET A 196 10.51 7.90 7.70
C MET A 196 9.83 7.36 8.96
N ILE A 197 9.83 8.14 10.05
CA ILE A 197 9.14 7.77 11.28
C ILE A 197 7.64 7.57 11.01
N THR A 198 7.01 8.49 10.28
CA THR A 198 5.60 8.39 9.90
C THR A 198 5.33 7.11 9.09
N ILE A 199 6.18 6.75 8.13
CA ILE A 199 6.04 5.51 7.35
C ILE A 199 6.11 4.27 8.25
N ILE A 200 7.09 4.22 9.17
CA ILE A 200 7.27 3.09 10.09
C ILE A 200 6.04 2.93 10.99
N VAL A 201 5.56 4.03 11.58
CA VAL A 201 4.34 4.02 12.41
C VAL A 201 3.12 3.55 11.62
N SER A 202 2.98 4.00 10.36
CA SER A 202 1.92 3.51 9.46
C SER A 202 2.00 2.00 9.22
N LEU A 203 3.19 1.45 8.95
CA LEU A 203 3.37 0.02 8.72
C LEU A 203 3.05 -0.82 9.98
N ILE A 204 3.48 -0.34 11.16
CA ILE A 204 3.16 -0.98 12.44
C ILE A 204 1.64 -1.00 12.64
N TYR A 205 0.96 0.13 12.39
CA TYR A 205 -0.50 0.21 12.49
C TYR A 205 -1.21 -0.73 11.52
N THR A 206 -0.73 -0.82 10.27
CA THR A 206 -1.23 -1.81 9.30
C THR A 206 -1.09 -3.23 9.84
N GLY A 207 0.06 -3.59 10.41
CA GLY A 207 0.25 -4.90 11.05
C GLY A 207 -0.75 -5.17 12.18
N ILE A 208 -1.01 -4.18 13.04
CA ILE A 208 -2.01 -4.27 14.10
C ILE A 208 -3.42 -4.47 13.52
N LYS A 209 -3.76 -3.78 12.43
CA LYS A 209 -5.06 -3.91 11.75
C LYS A 209 -5.22 -5.27 11.04
N ILE A 210 -4.14 -5.84 10.48
CA ILE A 210 -4.15 -7.18 9.87
C ILE A 210 -4.44 -8.25 10.94
N GLY A 211 -3.86 -8.11 12.13
CA GLY A 211 -4.06 -9.04 13.25
C GLY A 211 -5.36 -8.83 14.04
N TYR A 212 -6.34 -8.13 13.47
CA TYR A 212 -7.63 -7.86 14.11
C TYR A 212 -8.74 -8.75 13.51
N PRO A 213 -9.60 -9.39 14.34
CA PRO A 213 -9.62 -9.38 15.81
C PRO A 213 -8.49 -10.22 16.44
N LEU A 214 -8.16 -9.92 17.70
CA LEU A 214 -7.08 -10.61 18.44
C LEU A 214 -7.49 -12.07 18.76
N SER A 215 -6.50 -12.95 18.99
CA SER A 215 -6.65 -14.42 19.02
C SER A 215 -7.63 -15.01 20.04
N ASN A 216 -8.24 -14.20 20.91
CA ASN A 216 -9.16 -14.63 21.99
C ASN A 216 -10.55 -13.99 21.90
N GLY A 217 -10.92 -13.38 20.77
CA GLY A 217 -12.14 -12.58 20.64
C GLY A 217 -12.02 -11.19 21.30
N GLU A 218 -10.83 -10.81 21.73
CA GLU A 218 -10.51 -9.46 22.16
C GLU A 218 -10.51 -8.50 20.96
N ILE A 219 -10.97 -7.28 21.20
CA ILE A 219 -10.96 -6.21 20.22
C ILE A 219 -10.29 -4.97 20.81
N PHE A 220 -9.56 -4.23 19.98
CA PHE A 220 -9.18 -2.87 20.33
C PHE A 220 -10.42 -1.98 20.41
N ARG A 221 -10.39 -1.00 21.31
CA ARG A 221 -11.43 0.03 21.41
C ARG A 221 -11.56 0.77 20.08
N LEU A 222 -12.80 1.02 19.70
CA LEU A 222 -13.18 1.69 18.46
C LEU A 222 -12.61 3.11 18.41
N TRP A 223 -12.52 3.83 19.53
CA TRP A 223 -11.86 5.14 19.53
C TRP A 223 -10.39 5.03 19.12
N PHE A 224 -9.66 3.98 19.53
CA PHE A 224 -8.25 3.79 19.16
C PHE A 224 -8.12 3.44 17.67
N ILE A 225 -8.93 2.47 17.22
CA ILE A 225 -8.97 2.05 15.81
C ILE A 225 -9.42 3.17 14.86
N ARG A 226 -10.16 4.18 15.35
CA ARG A 226 -10.60 5.34 14.56
C ARG A 226 -9.63 6.51 14.63
N THR A 227 -9.30 6.94 15.83
CA THR A 227 -8.56 8.20 16.04
C THR A 227 -7.12 8.09 15.57
N VAL A 228 -6.46 6.94 15.76
CA VAL A 228 -5.07 6.74 15.33
C VAL A 228 -4.91 6.88 13.81
N PRO A 229 -5.69 6.22 12.95
CA PRO A 229 -5.61 6.43 11.51
C PRO A 229 -5.97 7.86 11.09
N ILE A 230 -6.92 8.53 11.76
CA ILE A 230 -7.26 9.94 11.49
C ILE A 230 -6.08 10.87 11.82
N ILE A 231 -5.44 10.69 12.97
CA ILE A 231 -4.26 11.49 13.37
C ILE A 231 -3.11 11.23 12.40
N GLN A 232 -2.83 9.96 12.11
CA GLN A 232 -1.79 9.57 11.16
C GLN A 232 -2.06 10.15 9.76
N PHE A 233 -3.32 10.20 9.35
CA PHE A 233 -3.76 10.83 8.12
C PHE A 233 -3.46 12.33 8.10
N LEU A 234 -3.84 13.06 9.15
CA LEU A 234 -3.57 14.49 9.25
C LEU A 234 -2.06 14.78 9.15
N ILE A 235 -1.24 13.94 9.78
CA ILE A 235 0.23 14.02 9.70
C ILE A 235 0.70 13.79 8.26
N LEU A 236 0.21 12.74 7.59
CA LEU A 236 0.54 12.46 6.18
C LEU A 236 0.11 13.61 5.25
N GLN A 237 -1.03 14.23 5.49
CA GLN A 237 -1.49 15.40 4.71
C GLN A 237 -0.60 16.62 4.92
N CYS A 238 -0.24 16.93 6.17
CA CYS A 238 0.71 17.99 6.46
C CYS A 238 2.05 17.73 5.78
N LEU A 239 2.57 16.50 5.83
CA LEU A 239 3.81 16.12 5.15
C LEU A 239 3.70 16.25 3.62
N ASN A 240 2.57 15.85 3.04
CA ASN A 240 2.31 15.99 1.61
C ASN A 240 2.31 17.47 1.18
N ILE A 241 1.72 18.36 1.97
CA ILE A 241 1.73 19.81 1.71
C ILE A 241 3.15 20.38 1.86
N ILE A 242 3.92 19.94 2.86
CA ILE A 242 5.30 20.39 3.05
C ILE A 242 6.17 19.93 1.87
N TRP A 243 6.02 18.68 1.43
CA TRP A 243 6.74 18.13 0.28
C TRP A 243 6.37 18.80 -1.05
N THR A 244 5.09 19.11 -1.31
CA THR A 244 4.69 19.90 -2.50
C THR A 244 5.35 21.29 -2.49
N CYS A 245 5.38 21.95 -1.32
CA CYS A 245 6.04 23.25 -1.16
C CYS A 245 7.55 23.19 -1.44
N VAL A 246 8.22 22.16 -0.92
CA VAL A 246 9.66 21.91 -1.14
C VAL A 246 9.95 21.63 -2.62
N LEU A 247 9.17 20.77 -3.27
CA LEU A 247 9.32 20.47 -4.70
C LEU A 247 9.09 21.72 -5.56
N SER A 248 8.04 22.49 -5.26
CA SER A 248 7.71 23.73 -5.96
C SER A 248 8.88 24.71 -5.96
N ARG A 249 9.56 24.88 -4.81
CA ARG A 249 10.76 25.73 -4.69
C ARG A 249 11.93 25.23 -5.53
N THR A 250 12.04 23.92 -5.74
CA THR A 250 13.14 23.28 -6.48
C THR A 250 12.97 23.38 -8.00
N ILE A 251 11.74 23.52 -8.51
CA ILE A 251 11.46 23.70 -9.95
C ILE A 251 11.93 25.12 -10.38
N LYS A 252 13.01 25.18 -11.19
CA LYS A 252 13.67 26.41 -11.68
C LYS A 252 12.69 27.41 -12.35
N LYS A 253 13.00 28.70 -12.19
CA LYS A 253 12.22 29.90 -12.53
C LYS A 253 12.13 30.22 -14.05
N ASN A 254 11.90 29.24 -14.92
CA ASN A 254 11.69 29.54 -16.35
C ASN A 254 10.19 29.82 -16.64
N LYS A 255 9.87 31.09 -16.95
CA LYS A 255 8.59 31.77 -16.63
C LYS A 255 7.27 31.04 -16.98
N LYS A 256 7.15 30.31 -18.10
CA LYS A 256 5.87 29.68 -18.52
C LYS A 256 5.76 28.18 -18.20
N LYS A 257 6.73 27.36 -18.67
CA LYS A 257 6.71 25.91 -18.44
C LYS A 257 6.92 25.51 -16.98
N SER A 258 7.60 26.34 -16.18
CA SER A 258 7.77 26.10 -14.74
C SER A 258 6.48 26.33 -13.93
N LEU A 259 5.72 27.36 -14.32
CA LEU A 259 4.46 27.74 -13.66
C LEU A 259 3.39 26.65 -13.86
N LEU A 260 3.27 26.14 -15.09
CA LEU A 260 2.35 25.04 -15.41
C LEU A 260 2.67 23.76 -14.60
N LYS A 261 3.95 23.43 -14.44
CA LYS A 261 4.40 22.27 -13.64
C LYS A 261 4.09 22.43 -12.15
N ARG A 262 4.18 23.65 -11.61
CA ARG A 262 3.78 23.93 -10.22
C ARG A 262 2.27 23.82 -10.05
N ILE A 263 1.48 24.42 -10.95
CA ILE A 263 0.01 24.33 -10.90
C ILE A 263 -0.43 22.86 -10.97
N PHE A 264 0.14 22.08 -11.88
CA PHE A 264 -0.14 20.65 -11.99
C PHE A 264 0.23 19.89 -10.70
N LEU A 265 1.40 20.14 -10.12
CA LEU A 265 1.82 19.53 -8.85
C LEU A 265 0.83 19.84 -7.71
N TRP A 266 0.39 21.09 -7.61
CA TRP A 266 -0.60 21.51 -6.60
C TRP A 266 -1.98 20.88 -6.85
N ALA A 267 -2.43 20.83 -8.11
CA ALA A 267 -3.70 20.20 -8.48
C ALA A 267 -3.71 18.71 -8.12
N VAL A 268 -2.65 17.97 -8.45
CA VAL A 268 -2.50 16.56 -8.08
C VAL A 268 -2.48 16.41 -6.56
N GLY A 269 -1.73 17.25 -5.84
CA GLY A 269 -1.69 17.24 -4.38
C GLY A 269 -3.07 17.45 -3.75
N ILE A 270 -3.84 18.43 -4.24
CA ILE A 270 -5.20 18.73 -3.76
C ILE A 270 -6.16 17.58 -4.07
N ILE A 271 -6.10 17.00 -5.27
CA ILE A 271 -6.94 15.85 -5.63
C ILE A 271 -6.68 14.70 -4.68
N VAL A 272 -5.42 14.39 -4.39
CA VAL A 272 -5.05 13.33 -3.42
C VAL A 272 -5.58 13.67 -2.03
N VAL A 273 -5.48 14.91 -1.56
CA VAL A 273 -6.05 15.32 -0.26
C VAL A 273 -7.57 15.11 -0.24
N LEU A 274 -8.26 15.52 -1.30
CA LEU A 274 -9.73 15.48 -1.38
C LEU A 274 -10.26 14.05 -1.50
N THR A 275 -9.64 13.19 -2.32
CA THR A 275 -10.04 11.78 -2.41
C THR A 275 -9.86 11.07 -1.08
N MET A 276 -8.80 11.41 -0.35
CA MET A 276 -8.58 10.85 0.98
C MET A 276 -9.54 11.44 2.04
N ALA A 277 -9.94 12.71 1.94
CA ALA A 277 -10.97 13.28 2.80
C ALA A 277 -12.35 12.66 2.55
N LEU A 278 -12.68 12.37 1.28
CA LEU A 278 -13.96 11.78 0.89
C LEU A 278 -14.15 10.37 1.45
N GLY A 279 -13.13 9.50 1.39
CA GLY A 279 -13.33 8.16 1.94
C GLY A 279 -13.43 8.14 3.46
N ILE A 280 -12.82 9.10 4.19
CA ILE A 280 -13.08 9.30 5.63
C ILE A 280 -14.57 9.61 5.87
N PHE A 281 -15.12 10.54 5.09
CA PHE A 281 -16.54 10.88 5.19
C PHE A 281 -17.42 9.66 4.91
N VAL A 282 -17.08 8.85 3.92
CA VAL A 282 -17.83 7.63 3.58
C VAL A 282 -17.73 6.56 4.67
N THR A 283 -16.58 6.36 5.33
CA THR A 283 -16.49 5.37 6.41
C THR A 283 -17.15 5.83 7.69
N MET A 284 -17.05 7.11 8.04
CA MET A 284 -17.72 7.66 9.22
C MET A 284 -19.24 7.48 9.19
N LEU A 285 -19.83 7.31 8.00
CA LEU A 285 -21.28 7.10 7.83
C LEU A 285 -21.73 5.66 8.10
N ASN A 286 -20.83 4.68 8.21
CA ASN A 286 -21.20 3.26 8.24
C ASN A 286 -20.42 2.47 9.32
N GLU A 287 -20.38 2.99 10.55
CA GLU A 287 -19.44 2.57 11.57
C GLU A 287 -20.10 1.98 12.83
N ASP A 288 -19.36 1.09 13.50
CA ASP A 288 -19.71 0.51 14.80
C ASP A 288 -19.96 1.60 15.87
N SER A 289 -20.57 1.27 17.01
CA SER A 289 -20.65 2.20 18.15
C SER A 289 -20.44 1.49 19.48
N GLU A 290 -19.69 2.14 20.38
CA GLU A 290 -19.49 1.69 21.76
C GLU A 290 -20.50 2.37 22.67
N HIS A 291 -21.24 1.57 23.43
CA HIS A 291 -22.16 2.03 24.47
C HIS A 291 -21.64 1.57 25.83
N TYR A 292 -21.29 2.55 26.66
CA TYR A 292 -20.70 2.34 27.98
C TYR A 292 -21.79 2.22 29.04
N ASN A 293 -21.79 1.10 29.77
CA ASN A 293 -22.81 0.81 30.77
C ASN A 293 -22.30 1.09 32.19
N SER A 294 -23.22 1.41 33.11
CA SER A 294 -22.91 1.70 34.51
C SER A 294 -22.29 0.53 35.28
N ASN A 295 -22.47 -0.71 34.79
CA ASN A 295 -21.94 -1.93 35.39
C ASN A 295 -20.51 -2.29 34.91
N GLY A 296 -19.86 -1.42 34.15
CA GLY A 296 -18.50 -1.62 33.64
C GLY A 296 -18.40 -2.54 32.41
N THR A 297 -19.54 -2.86 31.78
CA THR A 297 -19.57 -3.52 30.47
C THR A 297 -19.68 -2.52 29.33
N VAL A 298 -19.27 -2.93 28.13
CA VAL A 298 -19.36 -2.15 26.91
C VAL A 298 -20.13 -2.94 25.87
N ILE A 299 -21.17 -2.37 25.29
CA ILE A 299 -21.87 -2.96 24.15
C ILE A 299 -21.31 -2.34 22.88
N VAL A 300 -20.84 -3.20 21.98
CA VAL A 300 -20.46 -2.79 20.63
C VAL A 300 -21.59 -3.16 19.68
N LYS A 301 -22.12 -2.14 19.02
CA LYS A 301 -23.08 -2.26 17.93
C LYS A 301 -22.30 -2.29 16.62
N THR A 302 -22.52 -3.31 15.79
CA THR A 302 -21.93 -3.43 14.46
C THR A 302 -23.04 -3.34 13.42
N PRO A 303 -23.13 -2.24 12.63
CA PRO A 303 -24.09 -2.14 11.54
C PRO A 303 -23.78 -3.18 10.47
N VAL A 304 -24.82 -3.87 10.00
CA VAL A 304 -24.72 -4.81 8.89
C VAL A 304 -25.40 -4.16 7.69
N TRP A 305 -24.71 -4.12 6.55
CA TRP A 305 -25.25 -3.47 5.36
C TRP A 305 -26.54 -4.17 4.91
N LEU A 306 -27.65 -3.43 4.86
CA LEU A 306 -28.99 -3.90 4.54
C LEU A 306 -29.64 -4.90 5.53
N ASP A 307 -29.09 -5.06 6.75
CA ASP A 307 -29.67 -5.95 7.76
C ASP A 307 -29.69 -5.28 9.16
N LYS A 308 -30.31 -5.94 10.14
CA LYS A 308 -30.34 -5.50 11.53
C LYS A 308 -28.92 -5.48 12.10
N PRO A 309 -28.56 -4.42 12.85
CA PRO A 309 -27.26 -4.35 13.50
C PRO A 309 -27.11 -5.49 14.52
N SER A 310 -25.90 -6.02 14.61
CA SER A 310 -25.56 -6.99 15.66
C SER A 310 -25.02 -6.27 16.89
N TYR A 311 -25.30 -6.81 18.08
CA TYR A 311 -24.81 -6.29 19.35
C TYR A 311 -23.98 -7.34 20.05
N ARG A 312 -22.84 -6.93 20.61
CA ARG A 312 -21.93 -7.80 21.35
C ARG A 312 -21.52 -7.12 22.65
N LEU A 313 -21.52 -7.88 23.74
CA LEU A 313 -21.18 -7.44 25.08
C LEU A 313 -19.71 -7.76 25.38
N TYR A 314 -18.99 -6.75 25.84
CA TYR A 314 -17.58 -6.82 26.21
C TYR A 314 -17.35 -6.31 27.64
N LYS A 315 -16.19 -6.67 28.18
CA LYS A 315 -15.65 -6.10 29.41
C LYS A 315 -14.38 -5.33 29.11
N GLU A 316 -14.17 -4.23 29.82
CA GLU A 316 -12.92 -3.50 29.75
C GLU A 316 -11.79 -4.32 30.38
N GLU A 317 -10.76 -4.62 29.60
CA GLU A 317 -9.55 -5.29 30.09
C GLU A 317 -8.45 -4.26 30.38
N ASN A 318 -8.29 -3.28 29.50
CA ASN A 318 -7.41 -2.14 29.72
C ASN A 318 -7.90 -0.91 28.93
N ILE A 319 -7.07 0.14 28.88
CA ILE A 319 -7.38 1.39 28.19
C ILE A 319 -7.54 1.23 26.67
N LEU A 320 -7.00 0.17 26.07
CA LEU A 320 -7.03 -0.10 24.63
C LEU A 320 -7.85 -1.32 24.23
N VAL A 321 -8.08 -2.28 25.14
CA VAL A 321 -8.63 -3.60 24.79
C VAL A 321 -9.95 -3.87 25.51
N LEU A 322 -10.89 -4.40 24.74
CA LEU A 322 -12.17 -4.95 25.18
C LEU A 322 -12.13 -6.47 25.02
N ARG A 323 -12.51 -7.18 26.08
CA ARG A 323 -12.62 -8.64 26.09
C ARG A 323 -14.05 -9.07 25.81
N PHE A 324 -14.24 -9.95 24.83
CA PHE A 324 -15.56 -10.46 24.51
C PHE A 324 -16.13 -11.28 25.66
N LEU A 325 -17.41 -11.05 25.96
CA LEU A 325 -18.17 -11.86 26.91
C LEU A 325 -19.19 -12.74 26.18
N ARG A 326 -20.08 -12.10 25.39
CA ARG A 326 -21.16 -12.78 24.66
C ARG A 326 -21.83 -11.87 23.63
N ASN A 327 -22.69 -12.44 22.80
CA ASN A 327 -23.64 -11.70 21.97
C ASN A 327 -24.74 -11.06 22.83
N ALA A 328 -25.40 -10.02 22.30
CA ALA A 328 -26.43 -9.26 22.98
C ALA A 328 -27.66 -9.01 22.07
N ASP A 329 -28.85 -8.95 22.69
CA ASP A 329 -30.11 -8.68 21.98
C ASP A 329 -30.28 -7.18 21.61
N GLY A 330 -29.52 -6.29 22.26
CA GLY A 330 -29.61 -4.83 22.09
C GLY A 330 -28.76 -4.06 23.09
N ILE A 331 -28.86 -2.73 23.07
CA ILE A 331 -28.07 -1.82 23.93
C ILE A 331 -28.40 -1.99 25.42
N ASP A 332 -29.60 -2.46 25.76
CA ASP A 332 -30.01 -2.65 27.16
C ASP A 332 -29.59 -4.03 27.73
N ASP A 333 -29.05 -4.92 26.90
CA ASP A 333 -28.69 -6.28 27.30
C ASP A 333 -27.29 -6.35 27.94
N ILE A 334 -27.20 -5.77 29.14
CA ILE A 334 -25.93 -5.51 29.85
C ILE A 334 -25.52 -6.64 30.82
N ASN A 335 -26.22 -7.78 30.83
CA ASN A 335 -25.97 -8.82 31.85
C ASN A 335 -24.68 -9.61 31.56
N ALA A 336 -23.62 -9.31 32.34
CA ALA A 336 -22.32 -9.97 32.24
C ALA A 336 -22.26 -11.36 32.88
N SER A 337 -23.23 -11.73 33.72
CA SER A 337 -23.20 -13.04 34.41
C SER A 337 -23.63 -14.18 33.49
N THR A 338 -24.37 -13.87 32.43
CA THR A 338 -24.82 -14.86 31.45
C THR A 338 -23.65 -15.25 30.54
N THR A 339 -23.38 -16.55 30.45
CA THR A 339 -22.34 -17.04 29.53
C THR A 339 -22.82 -16.97 28.07
N GLN A 340 -21.89 -17.01 27.11
CA GLN A 340 -22.24 -17.09 25.69
C GLN A 340 -23.14 -18.30 25.40
N GLN A 341 -22.92 -19.43 26.07
CA GLN A 341 -23.73 -20.64 25.89
C GLN A 341 -25.16 -20.43 26.41
N GLU A 342 -25.32 -19.92 27.62
CA GLU A 342 -26.64 -19.61 28.19
C GLU A 342 -27.41 -18.57 27.37
N TYR A 343 -26.70 -17.59 26.80
CA TYR A 343 -27.30 -16.63 25.88
C TYR A 343 -27.83 -17.31 24.62
N ILE A 344 -27.03 -18.20 24.01
CA ILE A 344 -27.45 -18.96 22.82
C ILE A 344 -28.68 -19.80 23.14
N ASP A 345 -28.67 -20.54 24.24
CA ASP A 345 -29.77 -21.40 24.66
C ASP A 345 -31.05 -20.58 24.90
N LYS A 346 -30.93 -19.41 25.55
CA LYS A 346 -32.04 -18.46 25.75
C LYS A 346 -32.54 -17.85 24.44
N TYR A 347 -31.65 -17.47 23.53
CA TYR A 347 -32.00 -16.91 22.23
C TYR A 347 -32.78 -17.91 21.40
N ILE A 348 -32.35 -19.18 21.38
CA ILE A 348 -33.06 -20.28 20.73
C ILE A 348 -34.44 -20.46 21.38
N ALA A 349 -34.52 -20.56 22.72
CA ALA A 349 -35.80 -20.69 23.41
C ALA A 349 -36.76 -19.51 23.13
N LYS A 350 -36.26 -18.28 23.05
CA LYS A 350 -37.06 -17.07 22.76
C LYS A 350 -37.54 -17.03 21.30
N LYS A 351 -36.65 -17.29 20.34
CA LYS A 351 -36.97 -17.24 18.90
C LYS A 351 -37.95 -18.34 18.50
N TYR A 352 -37.79 -19.54 19.07
CA TYR A 352 -38.60 -20.70 18.71
C TYR A 352 -39.79 -20.93 19.65
N GLY A 353 -39.74 -20.50 20.92
CA GLY A 353 -40.89 -20.56 21.83
C GLY A 353 -41.97 -19.48 21.55
N TYR A 354 -41.59 -18.34 20.95
CA TYR A 354 -42.56 -17.33 20.50
C TYR A 354 -43.35 -17.82 19.27
N LEU A 355 -42.76 -18.70 18.44
CA LEU A 355 -43.45 -19.32 17.31
C LEU A 355 -44.53 -20.32 17.77
N GLU A 356 -44.32 -21.03 18.89
CA GLU A 356 -45.32 -21.90 19.53
C GLU A 356 -46.49 -21.11 20.18
N LYS A 357 -46.22 -19.97 20.82
CA LYS A 357 -47.27 -19.14 21.43
C LYS A 357 -48.09 -18.33 20.41
N LYS A 358 -47.50 -17.93 19.30
CA LYS A 358 -48.22 -17.19 18.25
C LYS A 358 -49.22 -18.07 17.50
N SER A 359 -49.01 -19.40 17.49
CA SER A 359 -49.97 -20.38 16.98
C SER A 359 -51.15 -20.66 17.91
N GLU A 360 -51.04 -20.41 19.22
CA GLU A 360 -52.13 -20.65 20.20
C GLU A 360 -53.07 -19.43 20.37
N HIS A 361 -52.74 -18.26 19.81
CA HIS A 361 -53.54 -17.04 19.96
C HIS A 361 -54.20 -16.57 18.65
N GLN A 362 -54.28 -17.44 17.64
CA GLN A 362 -54.95 -17.14 16.37
C GLN A 362 -56.26 -17.93 16.16
N ASP A 363 -56.78 -18.63 17.18
CA ASP A 363 -57.95 -19.51 17.04
C ASP A 363 -59.30 -18.86 17.42
N ASP A 364 -59.34 -17.60 17.84
CA ASP A 364 -60.60 -16.91 18.20
C ASP A 364 -60.91 -15.73 17.26
N ASP A 365 -61.19 -16.00 15.99
CA ASP A 365 -62.22 -15.26 15.24
C ASP A 365 -62.68 -16.00 13.98
N LYS A 366 -64.00 -16.15 13.83
CA LYS A 366 -64.67 -17.01 12.85
C LYS A 366 -64.70 -16.44 11.43
N ASN A 367 -64.66 -17.38 10.48
CA ASN A 367 -65.13 -17.37 9.08
C ASN A 367 -64.30 -16.60 8.04
N GLU A 368 -63.49 -17.33 7.27
CA GLU A 368 -63.88 -17.70 5.90
C GLU A 368 -62.96 -18.83 5.37
N SER A 369 -63.59 -19.79 4.73
CA SER A 369 -62.99 -21.02 4.19
C SER A 369 -61.97 -20.72 3.09
N ARG A 370 -60.68 -20.68 3.44
CA ARG A 370 -59.53 -20.96 2.54
C ARG A 370 -58.14 -20.94 3.21
N GLN A 371 -58.07 -20.87 4.54
CA GLN A 371 -56.83 -20.57 5.27
C GLN A 371 -56.43 -21.66 6.28
N ASN A 372 -56.67 -22.94 5.98
CA ASN A 372 -56.27 -24.04 6.86
C ASN A 372 -55.08 -24.87 6.34
N ASP A 373 -54.69 -24.74 5.07
CA ASP A 373 -53.52 -25.48 4.53
C ASP A 373 -52.18 -24.80 4.84
N MET A 374 -52.12 -23.46 4.78
CA MET A 374 -50.87 -22.70 4.88
C MET A 374 -50.33 -22.55 6.32
N THR A 375 -51.21 -22.70 7.32
CA THR A 375 -50.87 -22.52 8.74
C THR A 375 -50.28 -23.80 9.35
N ILE A 376 -50.65 -24.97 8.83
CA ILE A 376 -50.13 -26.27 9.29
C ILE A 376 -48.74 -26.55 8.72
N GLU A 377 -48.51 -26.25 7.43
CA GLU A 377 -47.18 -26.38 6.79
C GLU A 377 -46.12 -25.50 7.47
N SER A 378 -46.43 -24.23 7.75
CA SER A 378 -45.48 -23.30 8.38
C SER A 378 -45.12 -23.66 9.84
N GLN A 379 -46.04 -24.29 10.58
CA GLN A 379 -45.75 -24.84 11.91
C GLN A 379 -44.92 -26.13 11.85
N GLN A 380 -45.18 -26.98 10.86
CA GLN A 380 -44.46 -28.23 10.64
C GLN A 380 -42.99 -27.97 10.22
N ASP A 381 -42.76 -26.95 9.39
CA ASP A 381 -41.43 -26.50 8.98
C ASP A 381 -40.62 -25.91 10.15
N SER A 382 -41.25 -25.12 11.02
CA SER A 382 -40.61 -24.55 12.21
C SER A 382 -40.17 -25.64 13.22
N LYS A 383 -41.03 -26.64 13.47
CA LYS A 383 -40.71 -27.78 14.35
C LYS A 383 -39.59 -28.63 13.76
N LYS A 384 -39.56 -28.80 12.44
CA LYS A 384 -38.49 -29.52 11.74
C LYS A 384 -37.15 -28.79 11.86
N ILE A 385 -37.12 -27.48 11.64
CA ILE A 385 -35.90 -26.67 11.80
C ILE A 385 -35.36 -26.74 13.23
N LYS A 386 -36.23 -26.70 14.25
CA LYS A 386 -35.84 -26.83 15.67
C LYS A 386 -35.17 -28.18 15.95
N LYS A 387 -35.77 -29.26 15.46
CA LYS A 387 -35.24 -30.62 15.57
C LYS A 387 -33.86 -30.75 14.88
N ILE A 388 -33.69 -30.12 13.73
CA ILE A 388 -32.41 -30.09 13.00
C ILE A 388 -31.34 -29.29 13.77
N ASP A 389 -31.71 -28.15 14.37
CA ASP A 389 -30.80 -27.33 15.16
C ASP A 389 -30.32 -28.04 16.44
N GLU A 390 -31.20 -28.81 17.10
CA GLU A 390 -30.83 -29.63 18.26
C GLU A 390 -29.78 -30.69 17.91
N GLY A 391 -29.92 -31.37 16.77
CA GLY A 391 -28.96 -32.38 16.35
C GLY A 391 -27.59 -31.78 16.00
N TYR A 392 -27.55 -30.61 15.34
CA TYR A 392 -26.30 -29.88 15.12
C TYR A 392 -25.53 -29.62 16.42
N GLN A 393 -26.23 -29.12 17.44
CA GLN A 393 -25.63 -28.80 18.73
C GLN A 393 -25.13 -30.05 19.44
N LYS A 394 -25.93 -31.13 19.45
CA LYS A 394 -25.58 -32.36 20.15
C LYS A 394 -24.36 -33.03 19.51
N ILE A 395 -24.30 -33.08 18.18
CA ILE A 395 -23.17 -33.65 17.45
C ILE A 395 -21.90 -32.83 17.69
N TYR A 396 -22.00 -31.50 17.59
CA TYR A 396 -20.86 -30.62 17.83
C TYR A 396 -20.27 -30.82 19.22
N GLN A 397 -21.11 -30.81 20.26
CA GLN A 397 -20.67 -30.99 21.65
C GLN A 397 -20.05 -32.36 21.91
N THR A 398 -20.52 -33.41 21.23
CA THR A 398 -20.12 -34.78 21.50
C THR A 398 -18.85 -35.17 20.75
N TYR A 399 -18.71 -34.74 19.49
CA TYR A 399 -17.67 -35.27 18.60
C TYR A 399 -16.71 -34.21 18.03
N ILE A 400 -17.10 -32.93 17.96
CA ILE A 400 -16.35 -31.93 17.18
C ILE A 400 -15.64 -30.92 18.07
N LYS A 401 -16.26 -30.47 19.16
CA LYS A 401 -15.81 -29.35 20.01
C LYS A 401 -14.38 -29.47 20.53
N GLU A 402 -13.90 -30.69 20.81
CA GLU A 402 -12.52 -30.90 21.30
C GLU A 402 -11.47 -30.68 20.21
N THR A 403 -11.83 -30.90 18.94
CA THR A 403 -10.93 -30.76 17.79
C THR A 403 -11.06 -29.38 17.14
N ASP A 404 -12.30 -28.93 16.96
CA ASP A 404 -12.65 -27.73 16.20
C ASP A 404 -13.52 -26.84 17.10
N ALA A 405 -13.00 -25.67 17.50
CA ALA A 405 -13.55 -24.85 18.59
C ALA A 405 -14.63 -23.84 18.16
N GLU A 406 -14.87 -23.67 16.86
CA GLU A 406 -15.85 -22.72 16.34
C GLU A 406 -17.26 -23.32 16.32
N TYR A 407 -18.28 -22.50 16.59
CA TYR A 407 -19.67 -22.86 16.34
C TYR A 407 -20.38 -21.66 15.73
N ARG A 408 -20.36 -21.57 14.40
CA ARG A 408 -20.95 -20.46 13.65
C ARG A 408 -21.99 -20.98 12.67
N LYS A 409 -23.25 -20.59 12.86
CA LYS A 409 -24.34 -20.94 11.96
C LYS A 409 -24.34 -20.02 10.75
N ASP A 410 -24.40 -20.61 9.56
CA ASP A 410 -24.42 -19.92 8.28
C ASP A 410 -25.42 -20.60 7.33
N TYR A 411 -25.69 -20.01 6.17
CA TYR A 411 -26.72 -20.46 5.23
C TYR A 411 -26.18 -20.56 3.81
N ASN A 412 -26.50 -21.65 3.12
CA ASN A 412 -26.11 -21.79 1.72
C ASN A 412 -27.06 -21.01 0.80
N ALA A 413 -26.72 -20.91 -0.48
CA ALA A 413 -27.52 -20.19 -1.49
C ALA A 413 -28.95 -20.74 -1.68
N LYS A 414 -29.23 -21.95 -1.18
CA LYS A 414 -30.56 -22.58 -1.18
C LYS A 414 -31.33 -22.34 0.13
N GLY A 415 -30.76 -21.61 1.09
CA GLY A 415 -31.35 -21.31 2.38
C GLY A 415 -31.19 -22.40 3.45
N TYR A 416 -30.44 -23.48 3.17
CA TYR A 416 -30.17 -24.50 4.18
C TYR A 416 -29.07 -24.03 5.12
N SER A 417 -29.32 -24.17 6.42
CA SER A 417 -28.32 -23.84 7.44
C SER A 417 -27.27 -24.92 7.56
N TYR A 418 -26.04 -24.52 7.84
CA TYR A 418 -24.91 -25.38 8.21
C TYR A 418 -24.13 -24.74 9.36
N ILE A 419 -23.34 -25.54 10.08
CA ILE A 419 -22.50 -25.07 11.19
C ILE A 419 -21.05 -25.12 10.77
N VAL A 420 -20.39 -23.96 10.69
CA VAL A 420 -18.94 -23.85 10.56
C VAL A 420 -18.30 -24.14 11.91
N THR A 421 -17.32 -25.03 11.87
CA THR A 421 -16.64 -25.57 13.07
C THR A 421 -15.15 -25.27 13.09
N TYR A 422 -14.58 -25.04 11.90
CA TYR A 422 -13.20 -24.58 11.73
C TYR A 422 -13.09 -23.80 10.41
N GLU A 423 -12.38 -22.69 10.42
CA GLU A 423 -12.08 -21.93 9.22
C GLU A 423 -10.72 -21.22 9.31
N ASP A 424 -9.87 -21.41 8.30
CA ASP A 424 -8.63 -20.66 8.11
C ASP A 424 -8.52 -20.12 6.68
N GLU A 425 -7.35 -19.61 6.28
CA GLU A 425 -7.10 -19.06 4.94
C GLU A 425 -7.19 -20.11 3.81
N THR A 426 -6.99 -21.38 4.14
CA THR A 426 -6.81 -22.49 3.19
C THR A 426 -7.95 -23.50 3.20
N GLN A 427 -8.71 -23.61 4.28
CA GLN A 427 -9.77 -24.60 4.41
C GLN A 427 -10.92 -24.14 5.31
N ILE A 428 -12.06 -24.79 5.13
CA ILE A 428 -13.23 -24.67 5.99
C ILE A 428 -13.77 -26.07 6.31
N ARG A 429 -14.23 -26.26 7.54
CA ARG A 429 -14.96 -27.47 7.95
C ARG A 429 -16.32 -27.12 8.52
N TYR A 430 -17.33 -27.86 8.08
CA TYR A 430 -18.70 -27.57 8.45
C TYR A 430 -19.57 -28.83 8.56
N LEU A 431 -20.50 -28.80 9.49
CA LEU A 431 -21.52 -29.81 9.69
C LEU A 431 -22.81 -29.39 8.98
N MET A 432 -23.39 -30.26 8.17
CA MET A 432 -24.61 -29.97 7.41
C MET A 432 -25.62 -31.12 7.52
N TYR A 433 -26.88 -30.78 7.67
CA TYR A 433 -28.03 -31.68 7.61
C TYR A 433 -28.15 -32.25 6.19
N ASP A 434 -28.38 -33.55 6.11
CA ASP A 434 -28.58 -34.26 4.85
C ASP A 434 -30.04 -34.70 4.70
N ARG A 435 -30.48 -35.64 5.54
CA ARG A 435 -31.82 -36.23 5.43
C ARG A 435 -32.32 -36.84 6.73
N ASP A 436 -33.63 -36.90 6.87
CA ASP A 436 -34.30 -37.76 7.85
C ASP A 436 -34.39 -39.21 7.34
N ASN A 437 -34.49 -40.17 8.25
CA ASN A 437 -34.84 -41.55 7.91
C ASN A 437 -36.30 -41.64 7.41
N GLN A 438 -36.68 -42.78 6.82
CA GLN A 438 -38.02 -42.98 6.24
C GLN A 438 -39.16 -42.73 7.24
N GLU A 439 -38.92 -42.94 8.52
CA GLU A 439 -39.88 -42.77 9.61
C GLU A 439 -39.88 -41.35 10.21
N GLY A 440 -38.92 -40.49 9.85
CA GLY A 440 -38.78 -39.14 10.39
C GLY A 440 -38.38 -39.07 11.87
N THR A 441 -37.89 -40.18 12.44
CA THR A 441 -37.48 -40.33 13.85
C THR A 441 -36.01 -40.05 14.08
N LYS A 442 -35.18 -40.20 13.04
CA LYS A 442 -33.73 -40.01 13.07
C LYS A 442 -33.30 -39.13 11.92
N THR A 443 -32.24 -38.37 12.12
CA THR A 443 -31.72 -37.47 11.10
C THR A 443 -30.22 -37.61 10.93
N GLN A 444 -29.76 -37.48 9.69
CA GLN A 444 -28.37 -37.66 9.29
C GLN A 444 -27.74 -36.29 9.01
N TYR A 445 -26.53 -36.12 9.51
CA TYR A 445 -25.67 -34.98 9.27
C TYR A 445 -24.34 -35.45 8.70
N VAL A 446 -23.78 -34.64 7.82
CA VAL A 446 -22.50 -34.92 7.18
C VAL A 446 -21.54 -33.81 7.54
N TYR A 447 -20.36 -34.22 7.99
CA TYR A 447 -19.26 -33.33 8.34
C TYR A 447 -18.30 -33.22 7.18
N TYR A 448 -18.14 -32.01 6.67
CA TYR A 448 -17.41 -31.71 5.46
C TYR A 448 -16.12 -30.94 5.74
N LYS A 449 -15.17 -31.10 4.82
CA LYS A 449 -13.99 -30.25 4.66
C LYS A 449 -13.95 -29.72 3.23
N ASN A 450 -13.58 -28.45 3.08
CA ASN A 450 -13.37 -27.85 1.79
C ASN A 450 -12.05 -27.08 1.77
N ILE A 451 -11.38 -27.06 0.62
CA ILE A 451 -10.16 -26.27 0.40
C ILE A 451 -10.57 -24.97 -0.28
N LYS A 452 -10.15 -23.85 0.30
CA LYS A 452 -10.38 -22.52 -0.25
C LYS A 452 -9.44 -22.26 -1.41
N SER A 453 -9.96 -21.57 -2.42
CA SER A 453 -9.19 -20.97 -3.50
C SER A 453 -8.31 -19.84 -2.97
N THR A 454 -7.35 -19.39 -3.78
CA THR A 454 -6.41 -18.32 -3.42
C THR A 454 -7.08 -16.97 -3.15
N ASP A 455 -8.34 -16.79 -3.53
CA ASP A 455 -9.17 -15.63 -3.25
C ASP A 455 -10.09 -15.80 -2.03
N GLY A 456 -9.98 -16.92 -1.31
CA GLY A 456 -10.79 -17.26 -0.13
C GLY A 456 -12.16 -17.87 -0.45
N SER A 457 -12.53 -17.98 -1.73
CA SER A 457 -13.78 -18.62 -2.15
C SER A 457 -13.69 -20.15 -2.02
N TRP A 458 -14.83 -20.80 -1.81
CA TRP A 458 -14.92 -22.27 -1.71
C TRP A 458 -16.28 -22.74 -2.23
N SER A 459 -16.37 -24.01 -2.64
CA SER A 459 -17.53 -24.59 -3.31
C SER A 459 -17.97 -25.85 -2.60
N MET A 460 -19.21 -25.89 -2.10
CA MET A 460 -19.79 -27.08 -1.47
C MET A 460 -19.80 -28.33 -2.38
N MET A 461 -19.63 -28.17 -3.70
CA MET A 461 -19.56 -29.31 -4.63
C MET A 461 -18.23 -30.08 -4.53
N ASP A 462 -17.16 -29.42 -4.08
CA ASP A 462 -15.81 -29.99 -3.99
C ASP A 462 -15.47 -30.45 -2.55
N ALA A 463 -16.51 -30.60 -1.72
CA ALA A 463 -16.35 -30.90 -0.31
C ALA A 463 -15.97 -32.38 -0.08
N GLU A 464 -14.91 -32.60 0.69
CA GLU A 464 -14.53 -33.90 1.22
C GLU A 464 -15.42 -34.24 2.43
N ILE A 465 -16.03 -35.41 2.46
CA ILE A 465 -16.72 -35.93 3.65
C ILE A 465 -15.68 -36.40 4.65
N LEU A 466 -15.63 -35.76 5.81
CA LEU A 466 -14.84 -36.18 6.96
C LEU A 466 -15.54 -37.29 7.73
N ASP A 467 -16.82 -37.08 8.06
CA ASP A 467 -17.60 -38.06 8.82
C ASP A 467 -19.12 -37.90 8.64
N MET A 468 -19.88 -38.84 9.18
CA MET A 468 -21.34 -38.84 9.19
C MET A 468 -21.88 -39.14 10.58
N TYR A 469 -22.91 -38.41 10.98
CA TYR A 469 -23.53 -38.55 12.28
C TYR A 469 -25.03 -38.74 12.13
N GLN A 470 -25.61 -39.44 13.09
CA GLN A 470 -27.05 -39.58 13.21
C GLN A 470 -27.51 -39.04 14.56
N TYR A 471 -28.60 -38.29 14.55
CA TYR A 471 -29.29 -37.85 15.76
C TYR A 471 -30.67 -38.48 15.82
N ASP A 472 -31.02 -39.03 16.98
CA ASP A 472 -32.35 -39.56 17.26
C ASP A 472 -33.21 -38.49 17.95
N TYR A 473 -34.34 -38.14 17.33
CA TYR A 473 -35.18 -37.06 17.85
C TYR A 473 -35.88 -37.41 19.17
N GLU A 474 -36.11 -38.70 19.44
CA GLU A 474 -36.79 -39.18 20.65
C GLU A 474 -35.79 -39.40 21.79
N SER A 475 -34.75 -40.20 21.55
CA SER A 475 -33.77 -40.51 22.60
C SER A 475 -32.79 -39.36 22.87
N LYS A 476 -32.70 -38.39 21.95
CA LYS A 476 -31.73 -37.27 22.00
C LYS A 476 -30.26 -37.74 21.97
N GLU A 477 -30.04 -38.98 21.54
CA GLU A 477 -28.71 -39.56 21.40
C GLU A 477 -28.12 -39.30 20.01
N VAL A 478 -26.80 -39.22 19.95
CA VAL A 478 -26.05 -39.10 18.71
C VAL A 478 -25.21 -40.34 18.49
N LYS A 479 -25.12 -40.77 17.24
CA LYS A 479 -24.33 -41.92 16.83
C LYS A 479 -23.42 -41.52 15.67
N ASP A 480 -22.14 -41.77 15.83
CA ASP A 480 -21.17 -41.77 14.74
C ASP A 480 -21.47 -42.94 13.79
N LEU A 481 -21.72 -42.62 12.52
CA LEU A 481 -22.01 -43.61 11.47
C LEU A 481 -20.74 -44.11 10.77
N GLN A 482 -19.59 -43.47 11.01
CA GLN A 482 -18.34 -43.61 10.29
C GLN A 482 -18.51 -43.39 8.79
N LYS A 483 -17.40 -43.20 8.08
CA LYS A 483 -17.37 -43.02 6.63
C LYS A 483 -17.79 -44.31 5.91
N THR A 484 -19.09 -44.62 5.86
CA THR A 484 -19.61 -45.65 4.96
C THR A 484 -19.50 -45.13 3.54
N SER A 485 -18.68 -45.77 2.72
CA SER A 485 -18.52 -45.49 1.29
C SER A 485 -19.87 -45.59 0.57
N TRP A 486 -20.28 -44.51 -0.08
CA TRP A 486 -21.37 -44.47 -1.06
C TRP A 486 -20.77 -44.24 -2.45
#